data_AF-M5R8U8-F1
#
_entry.id   AF-M5R8U8-F1
#
_cell.length_a   1.000
_cell.length_b   1.000
_cell.length_c   1.000
_cell.angle_alpha   90.00
_cell.angle_beta   90.00
_cell.angle_gamma   90.00
#
_symmetry.space_group_name_H-M   'P 1'
#
loop_
_entity.id
_entity.type
_entity.pdbx_description
1 polymer ?
#
loop_
_entity_poly.entity_id
_entity_poly.type
_entity_poly.pdbx_seq_one_letter_code
_entity_poly.pdbx_strand_id
1 'polypeptide(L)'
;MKTDELKKQASDIVDDFARRCHVTPPNFEIVDKAGDKYLAISVGRVNDIYANHIEQVSDALEEDHPFSDRIFLRQKTPDAWLRSTETQLLEKLISESLTVGRSTLDSEYHKKFIPFLGGEERQIFSDANHVVFGRRGAGKSSLVLYACNNARRENIPFVWIALQQYRGRDDLMVIPQVLYELIEGIAAYESIDIERIEKLRKIVNALEDKEGDLTRKDIDIVLPRIARELLPFVRENGKFYICIDDLHLLDKSLQPYFLSAFYSFARGNHIYLKITAIENFARLYDENAREGLQPPGDAQIIRLDYNLVNPKAAHDHLQRVLNGYVQYAGIPSLASLFGNNVLERLVWVAAGVPRDALYIFRQAIGKARTAGRKMIAVTDINMAAAESLTEKESYINDDAAAESSQIRAAIDDIKQFCLKTSRCNAFLVHIDANDPRYNIIKKVSDLRFLHVLHPGITPEKAGEKYEALMLDYAFYTGFRKAPSVKEFKSQPEQPLAKELRQLDRYPYESRLPEPT
;
A
#
# COMPACT_ATOMS: atom_id res chain seq x y z
N MET A 1 -42.60 16.99 -28.26
CA MET A 1 -42.44 15.84 -27.35
C MET A 1 -43.39 15.95 -26.18
N LYS A 2 -43.99 14.83 -25.75
CA LYS A 2 -44.76 14.81 -24.50
C LYS A 2 -43.78 15.02 -23.33
N THR A 3 -44.18 15.78 -22.31
CA THR A 3 -43.34 16.12 -21.14
C THR A 3 -42.74 14.88 -20.46
N ASP A 4 -43.44 13.74 -20.51
CA ASP A 4 -42.98 12.47 -19.93
C ASP A 4 -41.85 11.81 -20.73
N GLU A 5 -41.81 12.01 -22.05
CA GLU A 5 -40.77 11.47 -22.94
C GLU A 5 -39.44 12.21 -22.74
N LEU A 6 -39.51 13.55 -22.61
CA LEU A 6 -38.35 14.39 -22.32
C LEU A 6 -37.75 14.09 -20.94
N LYS A 7 -38.61 13.83 -19.93
CA LYS A 7 -38.17 13.41 -18.60
C LYS A 7 -37.51 12.03 -18.61
N LYS A 8 -38.02 11.10 -19.42
CA LYS A 8 -37.42 9.77 -19.56
C LYS A 8 -36.02 9.86 -20.16
N GLN A 9 -35.86 10.57 -21.27
CA GLN A 9 -34.54 10.80 -21.89
C GLN A 9 -33.55 11.50 -20.94
N ALA A 10 -34.01 12.48 -20.17
CA ALA A 10 -33.19 13.11 -19.15
C ALA A 10 -32.76 12.12 -18.05
N SER A 11 -33.66 11.24 -17.61
CA SER A 11 -33.34 10.17 -16.65
C SER A 11 -32.31 9.21 -17.22
N ASP A 12 -32.45 8.78 -18.48
CA ASP A 12 -31.54 7.85 -19.13
C ASP A 12 -30.11 8.44 -19.24
N ILE A 13 -30.00 9.75 -19.55
CA ILE A 13 -28.71 10.48 -19.53
C ILE A 13 -28.11 10.51 -18.12
N VAL A 14 -28.93 10.81 -17.10
CA VAL A 14 -28.46 10.88 -15.71
C VAL A 14 -28.02 9.51 -15.22
N ASP A 15 -28.70 8.45 -15.63
CA ASP A 15 -28.32 7.06 -15.33
C ASP A 15 -27.01 6.68 -16.05
N ASP A 16 -26.78 7.13 -17.29
CA ASP A 16 -25.50 6.96 -17.98
C ASP A 16 -24.35 7.68 -17.27
N PHE A 17 -24.55 8.95 -16.94
CA PHE A 17 -23.60 9.74 -16.15
C PHE A 17 -23.27 9.08 -14.81
N ALA A 18 -24.30 8.64 -14.08
CA ALA A 18 -24.16 8.00 -12.79
C ALA A 18 -23.41 6.67 -12.89
N ARG A 19 -23.68 5.87 -13.93
CA ARG A 19 -22.98 4.60 -14.20
C ARG A 19 -21.51 4.82 -14.50
N ARG A 20 -21.16 5.80 -15.35
CA ARG A 20 -19.76 6.17 -15.66
C ARG A 20 -19.01 6.67 -14.42
N CYS A 21 -19.68 7.43 -13.58
CA CYS A 21 -19.13 7.91 -12.31
C CYS A 21 -19.13 6.84 -11.20
N HIS A 22 -19.88 5.74 -11.37
CA HIS A 22 -20.20 4.72 -10.36
C HIS A 22 -20.80 5.31 -9.07
N VAL A 23 -21.79 6.18 -9.24
CA VAL A 23 -22.56 6.77 -8.14
C VAL A 23 -24.04 6.49 -8.34
N THR A 24 -24.85 6.70 -7.31
CA THR A 24 -26.31 6.74 -7.45
C THR A 24 -26.74 7.91 -8.34
N PRO A 25 -27.79 7.75 -9.16
CA PRO A 25 -28.32 8.83 -9.99
C PRO A 25 -28.53 10.13 -9.20
N PRO A 26 -27.80 11.21 -9.55
CA PRO A 26 -28.00 12.51 -8.92
C PRO A 26 -29.35 13.11 -9.28
N ASN A 27 -29.83 14.05 -8.47
CA ASN A 27 -31.02 14.82 -8.81
C ASN A 27 -30.76 15.67 -10.05
N PHE A 28 -31.77 15.79 -10.92
CA PHE A 28 -31.68 16.62 -12.12
C PHE A 28 -32.90 17.52 -12.29
N GLU A 29 -32.72 18.59 -13.04
CA GLU A 29 -33.77 19.54 -13.41
C GLU A 29 -33.66 19.87 -14.89
N ILE A 30 -34.80 19.95 -15.59
CA ILE A 30 -34.85 20.47 -16.96
C ILE A 30 -35.12 21.96 -16.87
N VAL A 31 -34.14 22.77 -17.28
CA VAL A 31 -34.19 24.23 -17.21
C VAL A 31 -34.51 24.79 -18.58
N ASP A 32 -35.47 25.70 -18.67
CA ASP A 32 -35.76 26.45 -19.88
C ASP A 32 -34.92 27.73 -19.91
N LYS A 33 -34.12 27.91 -20.97
CA LYS A 33 -33.38 29.14 -21.21
C LYS A 33 -33.66 29.59 -22.64
N ALA A 34 -34.38 30.71 -22.77
CA ALA A 34 -34.73 31.32 -24.06
C ALA A 34 -35.46 30.37 -25.03
N GLY A 35 -36.26 29.43 -24.50
CA GLY A 35 -37.02 28.46 -25.31
C GLY A 35 -36.31 27.12 -25.51
N ASP A 36 -35.01 27.03 -25.20
CA ASP A 36 -34.26 25.79 -25.24
C ASP A 36 -34.28 25.07 -23.88
N LYS A 37 -34.41 23.74 -23.93
CA LYS A 37 -34.38 22.87 -22.74
C LYS A 37 -32.96 22.40 -22.49
N TYR A 38 -32.47 22.65 -21.27
CA TYR A 38 -31.18 22.18 -20.79
C TYR A 38 -31.36 21.19 -19.66
N LEU A 39 -30.50 20.18 -19.60
CA LEU A 39 -30.45 19.21 -18.51
C LEU A 39 -29.41 19.64 -17.47
N ALA A 40 -29.87 20.03 -16.29
CA ALA A 40 -29.03 20.40 -15.16
C ALA A 40 -28.90 19.21 -14.20
N ILE A 41 -27.71 18.60 -14.13
CA ILE A 41 -27.41 17.50 -13.19
C ILE A 41 -26.81 18.08 -11.90
N SER A 42 -27.43 17.80 -10.76
CA SER A 42 -27.01 18.38 -9.47
C SER A 42 -25.87 17.60 -8.82
N VAL A 43 -24.77 18.30 -8.52
CA VAL A 43 -23.61 17.75 -7.79
C VAL A 43 -23.24 18.68 -6.62
N GLY A 44 -22.66 18.16 -5.56
CA GLY A 44 -22.15 18.95 -4.43
C GLY A 44 -21.01 19.90 -4.85
N ARG A 45 -20.13 19.43 -5.74
CA ARG A 45 -19.06 20.24 -6.35
C ARG A 45 -18.71 19.74 -7.74
N VAL A 46 -18.46 20.67 -8.67
CA VAL A 46 -17.89 20.32 -9.98
C VAL A 46 -16.41 19.98 -9.79
N ASN A 47 -16.00 18.82 -10.31
CA ASN A 47 -14.63 18.33 -10.31
C ASN A 47 -14.29 17.73 -11.68
N ASP A 48 -13.01 17.46 -11.93
CA ASP A 48 -12.53 16.96 -13.23
C ASP A 48 -13.16 15.61 -13.61
N ILE A 49 -13.51 14.77 -12.64
CA ILE A 49 -14.14 13.47 -12.90
C ILE A 49 -15.53 13.66 -13.48
N TYR A 50 -16.34 14.52 -12.85
CA TYR A 50 -17.68 14.83 -13.34
C TYR A 50 -17.63 15.59 -14.66
N ALA A 51 -16.67 16.51 -14.84
CA ALA A 51 -16.50 17.24 -16.10
C ALA A 51 -16.14 16.29 -17.27
N ASN A 52 -15.17 15.39 -17.08
CA ASN A 52 -14.79 14.44 -18.13
C ASN A 52 -15.93 13.49 -18.49
N HIS A 53 -16.70 13.03 -17.51
CA HIS A 53 -17.81 12.12 -17.79
C HIS A 53 -19.03 12.84 -18.36
N ILE A 54 -19.28 14.11 -18.06
CA ILE A 54 -20.38 14.84 -18.71
C ILE A 54 -20.09 15.07 -20.20
N GLU A 55 -18.83 15.33 -20.55
CA GLU A 55 -18.37 15.46 -21.93
C GLU A 55 -18.57 14.13 -22.69
N GLN A 56 -18.09 13.02 -22.13
CA GLN A 56 -18.29 11.69 -22.74
C GLN A 56 -19.76 11.27 -22.89
N VAL A 57 -20.64 11.73 -21.98
CA VAL A 57 -22.08 11.49 -22.08
C VAL A 57 -22.67 12.34 -23.21
N SER A 58 -22.25 13.61 -23.33
CA SER A 58 -22.66 14.50 -24.41
C SER A 58 -22.24 13.96 -25.78
N ASP A 59 -20.97 13.53 -25.92
CA ASP A 59 -20.40 13.01 -27.16
C ASP A 59 -21.06 11.69 -27.62
N ALA A 60 -21.68 10.95 -26.71
CA ALA A 60 -22.36 9.70 -27.01
C ALA A 60 -23.81 9.89 -27.50
N LEU A 61 -24.34 11.11 -27.45
CA LEU A 61 -25.70 11.41 -27.92
C LEU A 61 -25.71 11.65 -29.43
N GLU A 62 -26.79 11.25 -30.09
CA GLU A 62 -27.05 11.61 -31.49
C GLU A 62 -27.26 13.13 -31.63
N GLU A 63 -26.88 13.71 -32.77
CA GLU A 63 -26.98 15.16 -33.02
C GLU A 63 -28.42 15.70 -32.87
N ASP A 64 -29.43 14.88 -33.14
CA ASP A 64 -30.84 15.22 -33.03
C ASP A 64 -31.42 14.99 -31.63
N HIS A 65 -30.61 14.49 -30.68
CA HIS A 65 -31.05 14.26 -29.32
C HIS A 65 -31.42 15.59 -28.63
N PRO A 66 -32.56 15.69 -27.91
CA PRO A 66 -33.05 16.95 -27.33
C PRO A 66 -32.11 17.65 -26.35
N PHE A 67 -31.15 16.90 -25.81
CA PHE A 67 -30.14 17.39 -24.87
C PHE A 67 -28.70 17.39 -25.42
N SER A 68 -28.50 17.13 -26.72
CA SER A 68 -27.17 17.24 -27.33
C SER A 68 -26.61 18.65 -27.12
N ASP A 69 -25.38 18.75 -26.61
CA ASP A 69 -24.71 19.98 -26.17
C ASP A 69 -25.46 20.85 -25.14
N ARG A 70 -26.49 20.30 -24.50
CA ARG A 70 -27.39 21.02 -23.57
C ARG A 70 -27.40 20.41 -22.17
N ILE A 71 -26.37 19.66 -21.82
CA ILE A 71 -26.18 19.07 -20.50
C ILE A 71 -25.16 19.88 -19.72
N PHE A 72 -25.44 20.20 -18.46
CA PHE A 72 -24.46 20.86 -17.59
C PHE A 72 -24.57 20.43 -16.13
N LEU A 73 -23.48 20.59 -15.40
CA LEU A 73 -23.41 20.33 -13.96
C LEU A 73 -23.86 21.56 -13.18
N ARG A 74 -24.77 21.37 -12.22
CA ARG A 74 -25.25 22.40 -11.32
C ARG A 74 -24.76 22.11 -9.91
N GLN A 75 -24.01 23.05 -9.34
CA GLN A 75 -23.53 22.91 -7.98
C GLN A 75 -24.67 23.15 -6.96
N LYS A 76 -24.86 22.20 -6.04
CA LYS A 76 -25.83 22.25 -4.95
C LYS A 76 -25.26 21.56 -3.71
N THR A 77 -24.92 22.35 -2.69
CA THR A 77 -24.37 21.83 -1.43
C THR A 77 -25.33 20.81 -0.79
N PRO A 78 -24.86 19.59 -0.47
CA PRO A 78 -25.70 18.58 0.16
C PRO A 78 -25.94 18.88 1.65
N ASP A 79 -27.09 18.46 2.18
CA ASP A 79 -27.42 18.58 3.62
C ASP A 79 -26.44 17.79 4.52
N ALA A 80 -25.85 16.73 3.97
CA ALA A 80 -24.81 15.94 4.61
C ALA A 80 -23.87 15.38 3.53
N TRP A 81 -22.62 15.84 3.53
CA TRP A 81 -21.60 15.36 2.60
C TRP A 81 -21.42 13.84 2.67
N LEU A 82 -21.55 13.23 3.85
CA LEU A 82 -21.50 11.78 4.04
C LEU A 82 -22.48 10.98 3.15
N ARG A 83 -23.58 11.61 2.71
CA ARG A 83 -24.62 10.98 1.87
C ARG A 83 -24.58 11.45 0.40
N SER A 84 -23.62 12.29 0.06
CA SER A 84 -23.48 12.86 -1.29
C SER A 84 -22.92 11.83 -2.29
N THR A 85 -23.08 12.13 -3.58
CA THR A 85 -22.44 11.38 -4.66
C THR A 85 -20.92 11.49 -4.60
N GLU A 86 -20.37 12.60 -4.10
CA GLU A 86 -18.94 12.81 -3.90
C GLU A 86 -18.36 11.84 -2.85
N THR A 87 -19.13 11.51 -1.80
CA THR A 87 -18.68 10.49 -0.83
C THR A 87 -18.69 9.09 -1.44
N GLN A 88 -19.63 8.76 -2.33
CA GLN A 88 -19.60 7.47 -3.04
C GLN A 88 -18.41 7.38 -3.99
N LEU A 89 -18.12 8.48 -4.69
CA LEU A 89 -16.92 8.64 -5.49
C LEU A 89 -15.65 8.51 -4.63
N LEU A 90 -15.60 9.13 -3.45
CA LEU A 90 -14.52 8.96 -2.48
C LEU A 90 -14.34 7.48 -2.07
N GLU A 91 -15.42 6.78 -1.73
CA GLU A 91 -15.37 5.34 -1.37
C GLU A 91 -14.76 4.51 -2.51
N LYS A 92 -15.16 4.76 -3.76
CA LYS A 92 -14.57 4.14 -4.96
C LYS A 92 -13.08 4.45 -5.07
N LEU A 93 -12.72 5.73 -5.04
CA LEU A 93 -11.33 6.19 -5.18
C LEU A 93 -10.43 5.56 -4.13
N ILE A 94 -10.89 5.49 -2.88
CA ILE A 94 -10.17 4.82 -1.79
C ILE A 94 -10.06 3.32 -2.07
N SER A 95 -11.14 2.66 -2.50
CA SER A 95 -11.12 1.22 -2.79
C SER A 95 -10.09 0.85 -3.86
N GLU A 96 -10.05 1.60 -4.96
CA GLU A 96 -9.05 1.43 -6.04
C GLU A 96 -7.62 1.64 -5.54
N SER A 97 -7.46 2.52 -4.56
CA SER A 97 -6.17 2.90 -4.00
C SER A 97 -5.59 1.89 -3.01
N LEU A 98 -6.41 0.95 -2.53
CA LEU A 98 -5.98 -0.14 -1.65
C LEU A 98 -5.40 -1.32 -2.44
N THR A 99 -5.56 -1.33 -3.77
CA THR A 99 -5.12 -2.40 -4.69
C THR A 99 -4.07 -1.89 -5.68
N VAL A 100 -3.05 -1.18 -5.19
CA VAL A 100 -1.94 -0.70 -6.03
C VAL A 100 -1.10 -1.87 -6.53
N GLY A 101 -0.87 -1.91 -7.84
CA GLY A 101 0.03 -2.87 -8.48
C GLY A 101 0.40 -2.41 -9.90
N ARG A 102 0.94 -3.34 -10.71
CA ARG A 102 1.37 -3.04 -12.09
C ARG A 102 0.25 -2.44 -12.95
N SER A 103 -0.98 -2.93 -12.85
CA SER A 103 -2.14 -2.42 -13.60
C SER A 103 -2.51 -0.97 -13.25
N THR A 104 -2.04 -0.46 -12.11
CA THR A 104 -2.26 0.92 -11.68
C THR A 104 -1.40 1.92 -12.45
N LEU A 105 -0.36 1.47 -13.17
CA LEU A 105 0.52 2.34 -13.97
C LEU A 105 -0.26 3.15 -15.01
N ASP A 106 -1.29 2.58 -15.61
CA ASP A 106 -2.05 3.25 -16.69
C ASP A 106 -3.27 4.00 -16.15
N SER A 107 -3.34 4.16 -14.82
CA SER A 107 -4.42 4.87 -14.15
C SER A 107 -4.02 6.29 -13.74
N GLU A 108 -5.04 7.10 -13.47
CA GLU A 108 -4.93 8.44 -12.90
C GLU A 108 -4.47 8.44 -11.43
N TYR A 109 -4.14 7.28 -10.85
CA TYR A 109 -3.69 7.15 -9.46
C TYR A 109 -2.47 8.02 -9.15
N HIS A 110 -1.56 8.19 -10.11
CA HIS A 110 -0.37 9.02 -9.94
C HIS A 110 -0.69 10.50 -9.62
N LYS A 111 -1.86 11.00 -10.04
CA LYS A 111 -2.33 12.35 -9.69
C LYS A 111 -2.76 12.47 -8.22
N LYS A 112 -3.00 11.33 -7.56
CA LYS A 112 -3.42 11.20 -6.16
C LYS A 112 -2.23 10.88 -5.23
N PHE A 113 -1.04 10.66 -5.77
CA PHE A 113 0.14 10.31 -4.98
C PHE A 113 0.53 11.46 -4.08
N ILE A 114 0.68 11.18 -2.78
CA ILE A 114 1.07 12.15 -1.78
C ILE A 114 2.46 11.79 -1.26
N PRO A 115 3.42 12.73 -1.31
CA PRO A 115 4.77 12.43 -0.89
C PRO A 115 4.87 11.93 0.55
N PHE A 116 5.70 10.91 0.74
CA PHE A 116 6.28 10.44 1.98
C PHE A 116 7.05 11.56 2.71
N LEU A 117 7.23 11.36 4.00
CA LEU A 117 7.73 12.40 4.91
C LEU A 117 9.23 12.65 4.80
N GLY A 118 10.01 11.65 4.40
CA GLY A 118 11.48 11.67 4.42
C GLY A 118 12.13 11.95 3.07
N GLY A 119 11.34 12.21 2.02
CA GLY A 119 11.86 12.38 0.66
C GLY A 119 12.36 11.08 0.04
N GLU A 120 11.81 9.95 0.47
CA GLU A 120 12.10 8.61 -0.03
C GLU A 120 11.89 8.51 -1.55
N GLU A 121 11.02 9.34 -2.12
CA GLU A 121 10.82 9.51 -3.56
C GLU A 121 12.08 9.90 -4.31
N ARG A 122 12.84 10.84 -3.72
CA ARG A 122 14.08 11.33 -4.34
C ARG A 122 15.16 10.26 -4.26
N GLN A 123 15.16 9.49 -3.17
CA GLN A 123 16.12 8.41 -2.97
C GLN A 123 15.87 7.27 -3.96
N ILE A 124 14.64 6.74 -4.03
CA ILE A 124 14.33 5.59 -4.89
C ILE A 124 14.60 5.89 -6.37
N PHE A 125 14.46 7.15 -6.79
CA PHE A 125 14.69 7.57 -8.17
C PHE A 125 16.16 7.78 -8.53
N SER A 126 17.07 7.74 -7.56
CA SER A 126 18.50 7.91 -7.80
C SER A 126 19.11 6.73 -8.58
N ASP A 127 20.27 6.96 -9.19
CA ASP A 127 21.04 6.00 -9.98
C ASP A 127 21.81 5.01 -9.08
N ALA A 128 21.07 4.32 -8.22
CA ALA A 128 21.56 3.27 -7.33
C ALA A 128 20.55 2.13 -7.22
N ASN A 129 21.04 0.96 -6.78
CA ASN A 129 20.18 -0.12 -6.35
C ASN A 129 19.56 0.23 -4.99
N HIS A 130 18.28 -0.08 -4.81
CA HIS A 130 17.55 0.18 -3.58
C HIS A 130 16.84 -1.07 -3.10
N VAL A 131 16.83 -1.27 -1.79
CA VAL A 131 15.88 -2.14 -1.12
C VAL A 131 15.00 -1.28 -0.24
N VAL A 132 13.71 -1.24 -0.56
CA VAL A 132 12.67 -0.53 0.18
C VAL A 132 12.06 -1.50 1.17
N PHE A 133 12.38 -1.31 2.45
CA PHE A 133 11.74 -2.00 3.54
C PHE A 133 10.55 -1.21 4.06
N GLY A 134 9.53 -1.91 4.49
CA GLY A 134 8.38 -1.35 5.16
C GLY A 134 7.41 -2.45 5.53
N ARG A 135 6.65 -2.24 6.59
CA ARG A 135 5.60 -3.17 7.00
C ARG A 135 4.53 -3.32 5.92
N ARG A 136 3.65 -4.31 6.05
CA ARG A 136 2.51 -4.46 5.12
C ARG A 136 1.68 -3.17 5.16
N GLY A 137 1.32 -2.60 4.00
CA GLY A 137 0.55 -1.36 3.91
C GLY A 137 1.32 -0.05 4.14
N ALA A 138 2.63 -0.09 4.35
CA ALA A 138 3.49 1.09 4.52
C ALA A 138 3.63 1.99 3.26
N GLY A 139 3.23 1.51 2.09
CA GLY A 139 3.34 2.24 0.81
C GLY A 139 4.52 1.84 -0.08
N LYS A 140 5.13 0.66 0.14
CA LYS A 140 6.24 0.14 -0.69
C LYS A 140 5.93 0.18 -2.20
N SER A 141 4.85 -0.49 -2.62
CA SER A 141 4.41 -0.51 -4.02
C SER A 141 3.98 0.87 -4.53
N SER A 142 3.46 1.75 -3.66
CA SER A 142 3.16 3.14 -4.02
C SER A 142 4.43 3.94 -4.32
N LEU A 143 5.53 3.70 -3.58
CA LEU A 143 6.82 4.32 -3.85
C LEU A 143 7.45 3.80 -5.16
N VAL A 144 7.31 2.51 -5.45
CA VAL A 144 7.72 1.94 -6.75
C VAL A 144 6.89 2.52 -7.88
N LEU A 145 5.55 2.60 -7.73
CA LEU A 145 4.67 3.22 -8.71
C LEU A 145 5.05 4.68 -8.98
N TYR A 146 5.41 5.43 -7.94
CA TYR A 146 5.94 6.79 -8.10
C TYR A 146 7.21 6.80 -8.95
N ALA A 147 8.18 5.94 -8.65
CA ALA A 147 9.42 5.82 -9.41
C ALA A 147 9.18 5.47 -10.88
N CYS A 148 8.30 4.50 -11.15
CA CYS A 148 7.90 4.09 -12.50
C CYS A 148 7.19 5.22 -13.27
N ASN A 149 6.31 5.99 -12.63
CA ASN A 149 5.65 7.12 -13.28
C ASN A 149 6.62 8.25 -13.63
N ASN A 150 7.59 8.54 -12.76
CA ASN A 150 8.65 9.51 -13.08
C ASN A 150 9.58 8.98 -14.18
N ALA A 151 9.92 7.69 -14.15
CA ALA A 151 10.70 7.05 -15.21
C ALA A 151 9.98 7.20 -16.56
N ARG A 152 8.67 6.94 -16.61
CA ARG A 152 7.84 7.17 -17.81
C ARG A 152 7.88 8.63 -18.28
N ARG A 153 7.78 9.61 -17.38
CA ARG A 153 7.86 11.04 -17.71
C ARG A 153 9.22 11.45 -18.27
N GLU A 154 10.29 10.82 -17.79
CA GLU A 154 11.67 11.06 -18.24
C GLU A 154 12.10 10.14 -19.39
N ASN A 155 11.18 9.34 -19.95
CA ASN A 155 11.46 8.32 -20.98
C ASN A 155 12.57 7.33 -20.59
N ILE A 156 12.67 7.00 -19.30
CA ILE A 156 13.56 5.97 -18.78
C ILE A 156 12.82 4.63 -18.84
N PRO A 157 13.36 3.59 -19.52
CA PRO A 157 12.74 2.29 -19.53
C PRO A 157 12.77 1.64 -18.15
N PHE A 158 11.69 0.94 -17.83
CA PHE A 158 11.58 0.14 -16.62
C PHE A 158 10.71 -1.10 -16.85
N VAL A 159 10.93 -2.13 -16.03
CA VAL A 159 10.01 -3.27 -15.90
C VAL A 159 9.67 -3.45 -14.43
N TRP A 160 8.37 -3.56 -14.14
CA TRP A 160 7.86 -3.86 -12.81
C TRP A 160 7.34 -5.31 -12.75
N ILE A 161 8.03 -6.12 -11.96
CA ILE A 161 7.72 -7.51 -11.69
C ILE A 161 7.17 -7.63 -10.26
N ALA A 162 5.98 -8.21 -10.12
CA ALA A 162 5.33 -8.42 -8.83
C ALA A 162 5.43 -9.91 -8.45
N LEU A 163 6.09 -10.22 -7.33
CA LEU A 163 6.39 -11.62 -6.97
C LEU A 163 5.20 -12.38 -6.36
N GLN A 164 4.00 -11.79 -6.39
CA GLN A 164 2.79 -12.34 -5.81
C GLN A 164 2.41 -13.72 -6.37
N GLN A 165 2.73 -14.00 -7.64
CA GLN A 165 2.47 -15.30 -8.27
C GLN A 165 3.49 -16.40 -7.90
N TYR A 166 4.63 -16.02 -7.33
CA TYR A 166 5.69 -16.93 -6.90
C TYR A 166 5.67 -17.18 -5.38
N ARG A 167 4.55 -16.91 -4.73
CA ARG A 167 4.43 -17.00 -3.27
C ARG A 167 4.80 -18.40 -2.76
N GLY A 168 5.67 -18.42 -1.76
CA GLY A 168 6.12 -19.64 -1.07
C GLY A 168 6.96 -20.56 -1.95
N ARG A 169 7.33 -20.15 -3.17
CA ARG A 169 8.22 -20.94 -4.01
C ARG A 169 9.65 -20.88 -3.47
N ASP A 170 10.25 -22.06 -3.39
CA ASP A 170 11.63 -22.32 -2.98
C ASP A 170 12.50 -22.91 -4.11
N ASP A 171 11.91 -23.15 -5.28
CA ASP A 171 12.62 -23.77 -6.40
C ASP A 171 13.35 -22.78 -7.32
N LEU A 172 14.25 -23.33 -8.13
CA LEU A 172 15.05 -22.55 -9.05
C LEU A 172 14.27 -22.07 -10.29
N MET A 173 13.10 -22.66 -10.59
CA MET A 173 12.26 -22.30 -11.74
C MET A 173 11.69 -20.89 -11.63
N VAL A 174 11.59 -20.33 -10.42
CA VAL A 174 11.27 -18.92 -10.22
C VAL A 174 12.20 -17.99 -11.01
N ILE A 175 13.50 -18.32 -11.12
CA ILE A 175 14.48 -17.46 -11.80
C ILE A 175 14.18 -17.30 -13.29
N PRO A 176 14.11 -18.37 -14.10
CA PRO A 176 13.76 -18.23 -15.52
C PRO A 176 12.36 -17.64 -15.71
N GLN A 177 11.37 -17.97 -14.87
CA GLN A 177 10.02 -17.40 -15.00
C GLN A 177 10.00 -15.87 -14.79
N VAL A 178 10.73 -15.36 -13.78
CA VAL A 178 10.87 -13.92 -13.55
C VAL A 178 11.71 -13.26 -14.65
N LEU A 179 12.73 -13.95 -15.18
CA LEU A 179 13.48 -13.47 -16.35
C LEU A 179 12.59 -13.40 -17.61
N TYR A 180 11.65 -14.32 -17.78
CA TYR A 180 10.68 -14.28 -18.87
C TYR A 180 9.80 -13.02 -18.76
N GLU A 181 9.25 -12.74 -17.57
CA GLU A 181 8.50 -11.50 -17.32
C GLU A 181 9.33 -10.23 -17.61
N LEU A 182 10.62 -10.24 -17.23
CA LEU A 182 11.54 -9.16 -17.54
C LEU A 182 11.65 -8.94 -19.05
N ILE A 183 11.84 -10.02 -19.82
CA ILE A 183 12.01 -9.97 -21.28
C ILE A 183 10.72 -9.48 -21.95
N GLU A 184 9.56 -9.97 -21.55
CA GLU A 184 8.27 -9.50 -22.07
C GLU A 184 8.01 -8.03 -21.73
N GLY A 185 8.45 -7.57 -20.55
CA GLY A 185 8.40 -6.16 -20.19
C GLY A 185 9.29 -5.29 -21.07
N ILE A 186 10.47 -5.77 -21.45
CA ILE A 186 11.41 -5.04 -22.31
C ILE A 186 10.95 -5.07 -23.78
N ALA A 187 10.30 -6.14 -24.23
CA ALA A 187 9.79 -6.29 -25.59
C ALA A 187 8.74 -5.22 -25.99
N ALA A 188 8.17 -4.51 -25.01
CA ALA A 188 7.26 -3.40 -25.24
C ALA A 188 7.95 -2.09 -25.67
N TYR A 189 9.29 -2.00 -25.60
CA TYR A 189 10.05 -0.82 -25.98
C TYR A 189 10.56 -0.93 -27.42
N GLU A 190 10.45 0.15 -28.19
CA GLU A 190 10.91 0.18 -29.59
C GLU A 190 12.45 0.14 -29.71
N SER A 191 13.17 0.53 -28.66
CA SER A 191 14.64 0.59 -28.61
C SER A 191 15.34 -0.77 -28.42
N ILE A 192 14.60 -1.87 -28.41
CA ILE A 192 15.18 -3.22 -28.48
C ILE A 192 14.77 -3.92 -29.77
N ASP A 193 15.74 -4.49 -30.47
CA ASP A 193 15.45 -5.22 -31.70
C ASP A 193 14.77 -6.57 -31.42
N ILE A 194 13.85 -6.94 -32.32
CA ILE A 194 13.07 -8.18 -32.22
C ILE A 194 13.99 -9.42 -32.17
N GLU A 195 15.12 -9.40 -32.88
CA GLU A 195 16.06 -10.52 -32.90
C GLU A 195 16.68 -10.79 -31.51
N ARG A 196 17.01 -9.73 -30.76
CA ARG A 196 17.47 -9.82 -29.37
C ARG A 196 16.41 -10.36 -28.44
N ILE A 197 15.18 -9.89 -28.56
CA ILE A 197 14.06 -10.42 -27.79
C ILE A 197 13.90 -11.92 -28.04
N GLU A 198 13.93 -12.36 -29.30
CA GLU A 198 13.86 -13.78 -29.65
C GLU A 198 15.05 -14.59 -29.11
N LYS A 199 16.26 -14.02 -29.10
CA LYS A 199 17.43 -14.66 -28.47
C LYS A 199 17.24 -14.81 -26.95
N LEU A 200 16.78 -13.76 -26.29
CA LEU A 200 16.51 -13.76 -24.84
C LEU A 200 15.42 -14.77 -24.48
N ARG A 201 14.31 -14.81 -25.24
CA ARG A 201 13.24 -15.81 -25.09
C ARG A 201 13.76 -17.23 -25.21
N LYS A 202 14.54 -17.52 -26.26
CA LYS A 202 15.16 -18.85 -26.45
C LYS A 202 16.06 -19.25 -25.29
N ILE A 203 16.81 -18.30 -24.74
CA ILE A 203 17.69 -18.53 -23.60
C ILE A 203 16.87 -18.92 -22.36
N VAL A 204 15.79 -18.18 -22.07
CA VAL A 204 14.95 -18.44 -20.89
C VAL A 204 14.11 -19.69 -21.04
N ASN A 205 13.49 -19.92 -22.21
CA ASN A 205 12.74 -21.15 -22.48
C ASN A 205 13.63 -22.39 -22.34
N ALA A 206 14.89 -22.34 -22.78
CA ALA A 206 15.81 -23.46 -22.59
C ALA A 206 16.18 -23.73 -21.11
N LEU A 207 16.03 -22.75 -20.23
CA LEU A 207 16.12 -22.97 -18.78
C LEU A 207 14.81 -23.56 -18.24
N GLU A 208 13.66 -23.07 -18.69
CA GLU A 208 12.36 -23.60 -18.27
C GLU A 208 12.13 -25.06 -18.71
N ASP A 209 12.59 -25.42 -19.91
CA ASP A 209 12.52 -26.77 -20.47
C ASP A 209 13.28 -27.82 -19.64
N LYS A 210 14.16 -27.38 -18.73
CA LYS A 210 14.86 -28.27 -17.78
C LYS A 210 13.97 -28.68 -16.60
N GLU A 211 12.90 -27.93 -16.31
CA GLU A 211 11.95 -28.19 -15.23
C GLU A 211 12.64 -28.58 -13.90
N GLY A 212 12.36 -29.77 -13.37
CA GLY A 212 12.92 -30.27 -12.11
C GLY A 212 14.43 -30.58 -12.15
N ASP A 213 15.03 -30.66 -13.33
CA ASP A 213 16.47 -30.90 -13.51
C ASP A 213 17.28 -29.59 -13.57
N LEU A 214 16.62 -28.44 -13.46
CA LEU A 214 17.29 -27.14 -13.47
C LEU A 214 18.25 -26.99 -12.29
N THR A 215 19.52 -26.69 -12.57
CA THR A 215 20.53 -26.46 -11.54
C THR A 215 20.96 -24.99 -11.48
N ARG A 216 21.52 -24.55 -10.35
CA ARG A 216 22.12 -23.21 -10.23
C ARG A 216 23.18 -22.95 -11.30
N LYS A 217 24.00 -23.97 -11.60
CA LYS A 217 25.03 -23.88 -12.63
C LYS A 217 24.46 -23.56 -14.01
N ASP A 218 23.31 -24.11 -14.35
CA ASP A 218 22.65 -23.84 -15.64
C ASP A 218 22.25 -22.37 -15.75
N ILE A 219 21.66 -21.81 -14.69
CA ILE A 219 21.29 -20.41 -14.58
C ILE A 219 22.55 -19.53 -14.65
N ASP A 220 23.56 -19.82 -13.82
CA ASP A 220 24.77 -19.00 -13.69
C ASP A 220 25.57 -18.89 -15.00
N ILE A 221 25.57 -19.95 -15.82
CA ILE A 221 26.20 -19.95 -17.16
C ILE A 221 25.44 -19.02 -18.13
N VAL A 222 24.14 -18.88 -17.94
CA VAL A 222 23.25 -18.14 -18.84
C VAL A 222 23.17 -16.65 -18.49
N LEU A 223 23.24 -16.26 -17.21
CA LEU A 223 23.13 -14.86 -16.79
C LEU A 223 24.07 -13.89 -17.54
N PRO A 224 25.36 -14.21 -17.81
CA PRO A 224 26.24 -13.35 -18.60
C PRO A 224 25.79 -13.19 -20.06
N ARG A 225 25.09 -14.17 -20.62
CA ARG A 225 24.50 -14.07 -21.97
C ARG A 225 23.32 -13.11 -21.97
N ILE A 226 22.46 -13.18 -20.95
CA ILE A 226 21.36 -12.22 -20.77
C ILE A 226 21.92 -10.80 -20.65
N ALA A 227 22.95 -10.60 -19.80
CA ALA A 227 23.62 -9.30 -19.67
C ALA A 227 24.08 -8.76 -21.04
N ARG A 228 24.74 -9.59 -21.85
CA ARG A 228 25.22 -9.21 -23.19
C ARG A 228 24.11 -8.73 -24.11
N GLU A 229 22.96 -9.41 -24.10
CA GLU A 229 21.83 -9.03 -24.96
C GLU A 229 21.09 -7.79 -24.45
N LEU A 230 21.09 -7.54 -23.14
CA LEU A 230 20.48 -6.34 -22.54
C LEU A 230 21.34 -5.08 -22.67
N LEU A 231 22.66 -5.19 -22.69
CA LEU A 231 23.57 -4.03 -22.67
C LEU A 231 23.34 -3.01 -23.81
N PRO A 232 23.08 -3.40 -25.07
CA PRO A 232 22.77 -2.45 -26.13
C PRO A 232 21.53 -1.61 -25.85
N PHE A 233 20.44 -2.26 -25.39
CA PHE A 233 19.21 -1.57 -24.96
C PHE A 233 19.51 -0.58 -23.82
N VAL A 234 20.27 -0.99 -22.81
CA VAL A 234 20.65 -0.10 -21.69
C VAL A 234 21.48 1.08 -22.16
N ARG A 235 22.41 0.88 -23.11
CA ARG A 235 23.26 1.95 -23.65
C ARG A 235 22.46 2.96 -24.47
N GLU A 236 21.52 2.49 -25.27
CA GLU A 236 20.65 3.35 -26.09
C GLU A 236 19.76 4.24 -25.23
N ASN A 237 19.19 3.69 -24.15
CA ASN A 237 18.30 4.42 -23.25
C ASN A 237 19.03 5.11 -22.08
N GLY A 238 20.36 4.95 -21.98
CA GLY A 238 21.20 5.48 -20.90
C GLY A 238 21.10 4.71 -19.58
N LYS A 239 19.89 4.34 -19.14
CA LYS A 239 19.64 3.54 -17.93
C LYS A 239 18.36 2.72 -18.02
N PHE A 240 18.27 1.69 -17.17
CA PHE A 240 17.13 0.78 -17.10
C PHE A 240 16.80 0.44 -15.64
N TYR A 241 15.53 0.51 -15.26
CA TYR A 241 15.08 0.13 -13.91
C TYR A 241 14.39 -1.24 -13.91
N ILE A 242 14.81 -2.12 -13.00
CA ILE A 242 14.12 -3.38 -12.72
C ILE A 242 13.50 -3.26 -11.33
N CYS A 243 12.18 -3.12 -11.29
CA CYS A 243 11.42 -3.01 -10.06
C CYS A 243 10.90 -4.41 -9.66
N ILE A 244 11.41 -4.94 -8.56
CA ILE A 244 11.05 -6.25 -8.01
C ILE A 244 10.24 -6.02 -6.73
N ASP A 245 8.93 -6.22 -6.80
CA ASP A 245 8.02 -5.93 -5.70
C ASP A 245 7.74 -7.19 -4.87
N ASP A 246 7.76 -7.02 -3.55
CA ASP A 246 7.43 -8.02 -2.53
C ASP A 246 8.33 -9.28 -2.52
N LEU A 247 9.67 -9.09 -2.49
CA LEU A 247 10.69 -10.17 -2.38
C LEU A 247 10.39 -11.20 -1.28
N HIS A 248 9.88 -10.73 -0.14
CA HIS A 248 9.53 -11.54 1.01
C HIS A 248 8.49 -12.64 0.74
N LEU A 249 7.81 -12.62 -0.41
CA LEU A 249 6.88 -13.67 -0.82
C LEU A 249 7.57 -14.93 -1.34
N LEU A 250 8.83 -14.83 -1.79
CA LEU A 250 9.64 -16.01 -2.08
C LEU A 250 10.08 -16.68 -0.78
N ASP A 251 10.34 -17.99 -0.82
CA ASP A 251 10.90 -18.67 0.34
C ASP A 251 12.28 -18.06 0.71
N LYS A 252 12.51 -17.89 2.02
CA LYS A 252 13.72 -17.25 2.56
C LYS A 252 15.02 -17.93 2.12
N SER A 253 14.98 -19.22 1.82
CA SER A 253 16.15 -19.97 1.34
C SER A 253 16.55 -19.59 -0.09
N LEU A 254 15.59 -19.18 -0.92
CA LEU A 254 15.81 -18.81 -2.32
C LEU A 254 16.20 -17.34 -2.49
N GLN A 255 15.73 -16.45 -1.61
CA GLN A 255 15.90 -15.00 -1.75
C GLN A 255 17.35 -14.53 -2.00
N PRO A 256 18.40 -15.02 -1.29
CA PRO A 256 19.78 -14.61 -1.57
C PRO A 256 20.23 -15.01 -2.98
N TYR A 257 19.94 -16.24 -3.42
CA TYR A 257 20.29 -16.67 -4.77
C TYR A 257 19.54 -15.88 -5.84
N PHE A 258 18.25 -15.64 -5.62
CA PHE A 258 17.43 -14.81 -6.49
C PHE A 258 18.04 -13.41 -6.67
N LEU A 259 18.39 -12.75 -5.57
CA LEU A 259 19.01 -11.42 -5.63
C LEU A 259 20.37 -11.44 -6.31
N SER A 260 21.19 -12.47 -6.04
CA SER A 260 22.48 -12.67 -6.71
C SER A 260 22.32 -12.79 -8.22
N ALA A 261 21.34 -13.58 -8.68
CA ALA A 261 21.09 -13.79 -10.10
C ALA A 261 20.77 -12.47 -10.83
N PHE A 262 19.84 -11.67 -10.31
CA PHE A 262 19.45 -10.38 -10.91
C PHE A 262 20.55 -9.32 -10.78
N TYR A 263 21.27 -9.30 -9.66
CA TYR A 263 22.37 -8.37 -9.48
C TYR A 263 23.56 -8.69 -10.38
N SER A 264 23.81 -9.96 -10.68
CA SER A 264 24.97 -10.39 -11.48
C SER A 264 25.05 -9.73 -12.85
N PHE A 265 23.91 -9.54 -13.54
CA PHE A 265 23.85 -8.87 -14.83
C PHE A 265 23.54 -7.37 -14.73
N ALA A 266 23.05 -6.88 -13.58
CA ALA A 266 22.83 -5.46 -13.36
C ALA A 266 24.10 -4.71 -12.93
N ARG A 267 25.02 -5.41 -12.24
CA ARG A 267 26.22 -4.80 -11.67
C ARG A 267 27.17 -4.27 -12.75
N GLY A 268 27.72 -3.08 -12.50
CA GLY A 268 28.76 -2.47 -13.34
C GLY A 268 28.22 -1.89 -14.66
N ASN A 269 26.91 -1.71 -14.76
CA ASN A 269 26.24 -1.05 -15.86
C ASN A 269 25.04 -0.23 -15.33
N HIS A 270 24.30 0.44 -16.21
CA HIS A 270 23.21 1.34 -15.82
C HIS A 270 21.86 0.64 -15.65
N ILE A 271 21.87 -0.63 -15.23
CA ILE A 271 20.68 -1.34 -14.76
C ILE A 271 20.60 -1.18 -13.24
N TYR A 272 19.51 -0.60 -12.75
CA TYR A 272 19.30 -0.37 -11.33
C TYR A 272 18.11 -1.17 -10.80
N LEU A 273 18.36 -1.94 -9.73
CA LEU A 273 17.35 -2.75 -9.05
C LEU A 273 16.58 -1.90 -8.03
N LYS A 274 15.26 -1.91 -8.09
CA LYS A 274 14.36 -1.29 -7.11
C LYS A 274 13.55 -2.41 -6.44
N ILE A 275 14.06 -2.93 -5.35
CA ILE A 275 13.51 -4.11 -4.67
C ILE A 275 12.65 -3.64 -3.50
N THR A 276 11.52 -4.29 -3.24
CA THR A 276 10.73 -4.06 -2.02
C THR A 276 10.57 -5.34 -1.21
N ALA A 277 10.51 -5.22 0.11
CA ALA A 277 10.25 -6.36 0.99
C ALA A 277 9.75 -5.93 2.38
N ILE A 278 9.26 -6.88 3.16
CA ILE A 278 9.08 -6.71 4.61
C ILE A 278 10.36 -7.17 5.32
N GLU A 279 10.95 -6.33 6.17
CA GLU A 279 12.33 -6.46 6.67
C GLU A 279 12.59 -7.82 7.35
N ASN A 280 11.77 -8.23 8.32
CA ASN A 280 12.00 -9.48 9.06
C ASN A 280 11.53 -10.74 8.30
N PHE A 281 11.00 -10.57 7.09
CA PHE A 281 10.66 -11.66 6.16
C PHE A 281 11.62 -11.74 4.97
N ALA A 282 12.55 -10.80 4.86
CA ALA A 282 13.54 -10.75 3.80
C ALA A 282 14.92 -11.23 4.28
N ARG A 283 15.59 -12.01 3.44
CA ARG A 283 16.99 -12.41 3.59
C ARG A 283 17.76 -11.93 2.35
N LEU A 284 18.38 -10.76 2.46
CA LEU A 284 19.10 -10.15 1.35
C LEU A 284 20.42 -10.85 1.04
N TYR A 285 21.09 -11.34 2.08
CA TYR A 285 22.43 -11.93 1.99
C TYR A 285 22.53 -13.18 2.87
N ASP A 286 23.20 -14.20 2.35
CA ASP A 286 23.64 -15.37 3.10
C ASP A 286 25.15 -15.30 3.32
N GLU A 287 25.58 -15.09 4.58
CA GLU A 287 27.01 -15.01 4.93
C GLU A 287 27.76 -16.33 4.73
N ASN A 288 27.10 -17.46 4.93
CA ASN A 288 27.72 -18.78 4.78
C ASN A 288 27.97 -19.10 3.29
N ALA A 289 26.97 -18.83 2.46
CA ALA A 289 27.08 -19.01 1.01
C ALA A 289 27.82 -17.86 0.31
N ARG A 290 28.00 -16.72 1.00
CA ARG A 290 28.49 -15.44 0.46
C ARG A 290 27.69 -14.97 -0.76
N GLU A 291 26.37 -15.11 -0.68
CA GLU A 291 25.45 -14.98 -1.80
C GLU A 291 24.35 -13.96 -1.50
N GLY A 292 23.93 -13.21 -2.52
CA GLY A 292 22.88 -12.19 -2.43
C GLY A 292 23.38 -10.77 -2.58
N LEU A 293 22.64 -9.82 -2.01
CA LEU A 293 22.98 -8.39 -1.99
C LEU A 293 23.43 -7.98 -0.60
N GLN A 294 24.60 -7.34 -0.49
CA GLN A 294 25.12 -6.84 0.79
C GLN A 294 24.98 -5.31 0.91
N PRO A 295 23.99 -4.79 1.65
CA PRO A 295 23.94 -3.36 1.97
C PRO A 295 25.05 -2.91 2.92
N PRO A 296 25.53 -1.66 2.84
CA PRO A 296 25.18 -0.65 1.84
C PRO A 296 25.98 -0.80 0.52
N GLY A 297 26.87 -1.80 0.40
CA GLY A 297 27.81 -1.92 -0.71
C GLY A 297 27.16 -2.18 -2.06
N ASP A 298 26.16 -3.07 -2.12
CA ASP A 298 25.48 -3.44 -3.36
C ASP A 298 24.14 -2.70 -3.57
N ALA A 299 23.50 -2.25 -2.48
CA ALA A 299 22.23 -1.54 -2.50
C ALA A 299 22.04 -0.63 -1.28
N GLN A 300 21.34 0.49 -1.47
CA GLN A 300 20.91 1.38 -0.39
C GLN A 300 19.60 0.91 0.23
N ILE A 301 19.46 1.09 1.55
CA ILE A 301 18.23 0.75 2.27
C ILE A 301 17.37 1.99 2.44
N ILE A 302 16.13 1.93 1.96
CA ILE A 302 15.07 2.90 2.25
C ILE A 302 14.10 2.24 3.23
N ARG A 303 13.90 2.81 4.42
CA ARG A 303 12.92 2.30 5.38
C ARG A 303 11.69 3.20 5.41
N LEU A 304 10.55 2.62 5.03
CA LEU A 304 9.24 3.19 5.27
C LEU A 304 8.81 2.85 6.70
N ASP A 305 7.97 3.71 7.28
CA ASP A 305 7.10 3.36 8.41
C ASP A 305 7.71 3.38 9.83
N TYR A 306 8.23 4.53 10.27
CA TYR A 306 8.44 4.84 11.71
C TYR A 306 7.35 5.77 12.25
N ASN A 307 6.09 5.49 11.93
CA ASN A 307 5.01 6.48 12.06
C ASN A 307 4.60 6.80 13.52
N LEU A 308 4.50 5.81 14.43
CA LEU A 308 4.18 6.10 15.85
C LEU A 308 5.41 6.49 16.70
N VAL A 309 6.63 6.39 16.15
CA VAL A 309 7.81 6.98 16.80
C VAL A 309 7.71 8.51 16.78
N ASN A 310 7.06 9.07 15.76
CA ASN A 310 6.69 10.48 15.69
C ASN A 310 5.19 10.65 15.37
N PRO A 311 4.29 10.53 16.38
CA PRO A 311 2.85 10.55 16.20
C PRO A 311 2.33 11.81 15.49
N LYS A 312 2.96 12.97 15.74
CA LYS A 312 2.59 14.24 15.09
C LYS A 312 2.89 14.20 13.60
N ALA A 313 4.06 13.73 13.19
CA ALA A 313 4.40 13.61 11.77
C ALA A 313 3.48 12.61 11.06
N ALA A 314 3.15 11.48 11.70
CA ALA A 314 2.18 10.52 11.19
C ALA A 314 0.78 11.14 11.03
N HIS A 315 0.32 11.90 12.02
CA HIS A 315 -0.92 12.65 11.93
C HIS A 315 -0.93 13.59 10.72
N ASP A 316 0.09 14.44 10.58
CA ASP A 316 0.18 15.44 9.51
C ASP A 316 0.30 14.81 8.12
N HIS A 317 0.94 13.64 8.02
CA HIS A 317 0.99 12.87 6.78
C HIS A 317 -0.35 12.25 6.43
N LEU A 318 -0.99 11.53 7.36
CA LEU A 318 -2.31 10.93 7.14
C LEU A 318 -3.37 11.97 6.83
N GLN A 319 -3.33 13.13 7.49
CA GLN A 319 -4.21 14.24 7.19
C GLN A 319 -4.03 14.73 5.76
N ARG A 320 -2.78 14.87 5.28
CA ARG A 320 -2.50 15.21 3.88
C ARG A 320 -3.05 14.14 2.94
N VAL A 321 -2.75 12.87 3.21
CA VAL A 321 -3.25 11.71 2.43
C VAL A 321 -4.76 11.77 2.26
N LEU A 322 -5.49 11.82 3.37
CA LEU A 322 -6.95 11.82 3.36
C LEU A 322 -7.54 13.08 2.72
N ASN A 323 -6.96 14.26 2.99
CA ASN A 323 -7.41 15.51 2.36
C ASN A 323 -7.27 15.47 0.84
N GLY A 324 -6.20 14.86 0.30
CA GLY A 324 -6.04 14.71 -1.14
C GLY A 324 -7.19 13.95 -1.78
N TYR A 325 -7.58 12.81 -1.20
CA TYR A 325 -8.72 12.04 -1.69
C TYR A 325 -10.06 12.79 -1.56
N VAL A 326 -10.28 13.42 -0.40
CA VAL A 326 -11.50 14.19 -0.12
C VAL A 326 -11.66 15.34 -1.10
N GLN A 327 -10.61 16.13 -1.32
CA GLN A 327 -10.65 17.26 -2.25
C GLN A 327 -10.77 16.79 -3.70
N TYR A 328 -10.06 15.73 -4.09
CA TYR A 328 -10.15 15.15 -5.43
C TYR A 328 -11.55 14.62 -5.74
N ALA A 329 -12.25 14.06 -4.74
CA ALA A 329 -13.64 13.63 -4.87
C ALA A 329 -14.65 14.78 -4.92
N GLY A 330 -14.23 16.05 -4.73
CA GLY A 330 -15.10 17.22 -4.73
C GLY A 330 -15.63 17.63 -3.35
N ILE A 331 -15.19 16.97 -2.27
CA ILE A 331 -15.63 17.29 -0.91
C ILE A 331 -14.77 18.45 -0.35
N PRO A 332 -15.35 19.46 0.33
CA PRO A 332 -14.60 20.67 0.70
C PRO A 332 -13.42 20.41 1.65
N SER A 333 -13.60 19.53 2.64
CA SER A 333 -12.60 19.23 3.65
C SER A 333 -12.95 17.95 4.42
N LEU A 334 -11.97 17.40 5.14
CA LEU A 334 -12.21 16.29 6.08
C LEU A 334 -13.26 16.63 7.16
N ALA A 335 -13.29 17.88 7.62
CA ALA A 335 -14.26 18.38 8.59
C ALA A 335 -15.71 18.34 8.08
N SER A 336 -15.92 18.20 6.77
CA SER A 336 -17.25 17.99 6.18
C SER A 336 -17.75 16.55 6.37
N LEU A 337 -16.87 15.59 6.67
CA LEU A 337 -17.19 14.17 6.81
C LEU A 337 -17.15 13.68 8.25
N PHE A 338 -16.32 14.26 9.11
CA PHE A 338 -16.21 13.86 10.51
C PHE A 338 -16.03 15.03 11.47
N GLY A 339 -16.44 14.81 12.72
CA GLY A 339 -16.28 15.77 13.82
C GLY A 339 -14.89 15.73 14.48
N ASN A 340 -14.72 16.54 15.53
CA ASN A 340 -13.47 16.64 16.29
C ASN A 340 -13.01 15.27 16.85
N ASN A 341 -11.69 15.09 17.00
CA ASN A 341 -11.05 13.89 17.57
C ASN A 341 -11.14 12.61 16.71
N VAL A 342 -11.85 12.64 15.58
CA VAL A 342 -12.00 11.45 14.71
C VAL A 342 -10.72 11.17 13.92
N LEU A 343 -10.04 12.21 13.44
CA LEU A 343 -8.76 12.06 12.73
C LEU A 343 -7.68 11.53 13.67
N GLU A 344 -7.56 12.12 14.86
CA GLU A 344 -6.63 11.70 15.90
C GLU A 344 -6.88 10.24 16.28
N ARG A 345 -8.16 9.84 16.39
CA ARG A 345 -8.50 8.44 16.63
C ARG A 345 -8.10 7.55 15.46
N LEU A 346 -8.37 7.96 14.22
CA LEU A 346 -8.02 7.20 13.03
C LEU A 346 -6.50 6.99 12.92
N VAL A 347 -5.70 8.01 13.23
CA VAL A 347 -4.23 7.93 13.23
C VAL A 347 -3.74 6.86 14.20
N TRP A 348 -4.29 6.82 15.42
CA TRP A 348 -3.93 5.81 16.43
C TRP A 348 -4.32 4.40 16.01
N VAL A 349 -5.56 4.24 15.53
CA VAL A 349 -6.10 2.95 15.16
C VAL A 349 -5.40 2.39 13.91
N ALA A 350 -5.04 3.24 12.96
CA ALA A 350 -4.23 2.87 11.81
C ALA A 350 -2.72 2.79 12.13
N ALA A 351 -2.31 3.14 13.36
CA ALA A 351 -0.92 3.26 13.77
C ALA A 351 -0.04 4.07 12.79
N GLY A 352 -0.62 5.12 12.22
CA GLY A 352 0.04 5.97 11.23
C GLY A 352 0.20 5.33 9.84
N VAL A 353 -0.27 4.10 9.61
CA VAL A 353 -0.16 3.37 8.34
C VAL A 353 -1.19 3.90 7.33
N PRO A 354 -0.78 4.48 6.18
CA PRO A 354 -1.70 5.07 5.21
C PRO A 354 -2.77 4.11 4.69
N ARG A 355 -2.40 2.86 4.36
CA ARG A 355 -3.35 1.86 3.86
C ARG A 355 -4.44 1.54 4.88
N ASP A 356 -4.07 1.37 6.14
CA ASP A 356 -5.05 1.09 7.21
C ASP A 356 -5.93 2.30 7.47
N ALA A 357 -5.37 3.51 7.46
CA ALA A 357 -6.16 4.72 7.61
C ALA A 357 -7.21 4.86 6.51
N LEU A 358 -6.84 4.63 5.26
CA LEU A 358 -7.75 4.64 4.12
C LEU A 358 -8.82 3.54 4.23
N TYR A 359 -8.42 2.32 4.56
CA TYR A 359 -9.34 1.20 4.75
C TYR A 359 -10.36 1.47 5.87
N ILE A 360 -9.89 1.83 7.06
CA ILE A 360 -10.73 2.07 8.23
C ILE A 360 -11.64 3.27 7.98
N PHE A 361 -11.14 4.32 7.32
CA PHE A 361 -11.93 5.49 6.97
C PHE A 361 -13.08 5.13 6.02
N ARG A 362 -12.82 4.35 4.97
CA ARG A 362 -13.86 3.85 4.06
C ARG A 362 -14.91 3.02 4.80
N GLN A 363 -14.49 2.07 5.64
CA GLN A 363 -15.44 1.25 6.41
C GLN A 363 -16.27 2.10 7.38
N ALA A 364 -15.66 3.13 7.98
CA ALA A 364 -16.34 4.05 8.87
C ALA A 364 -17.41 4.92 8.15
N ILE A 365 -17.18 5.28 6.88
CA ILE A 365 -18.22 5.93 6.04
C ILE A 365 -19.46 5.06 5.95
N GLY A 366 -19.29 3.77 5.60
CA GLY A 366 -20.38 2.81 5.50
C GLY A 366 -21.14 2.66 6.82
N LYS A 367 -20.42 2.50 7.94
CA LYS A 367 -21.01 2.38 9.28
C LYS A 367 -21.80 3.59 9.72
N ALA A 368 -21.24 4.79 9.53
CA ALA A 368 -21.91 6.04 9.86
C ALA A 368 -23.19 6.23 9.03
N ARG A 369 -23.16 5.85 7.75
CA ARG A 369 -24.33 5.89 6.85
C ARG A 369 -25.42 4.92 7.29
N THR A 370 -25.08 3.67 7.59
CA THR A 370 -26.04 2.66 8.10
C THR A 370 -26.67 3.08 9.43
N ALA A 371 -25.91 3.75 10.29
CA ALA A 371 -26.40 4.31 11.55
C ALA A 371 -27.23 5.62 11.38
N GLY A 372 -27.48 6.06 10.14
CA GLY A 372 -28.27 7.26 9.87
C GLY A 372 -27.58 8.56 10.31
N ARG A 373 -26.25 8.59 10.47
CA ARG A 373 -25.52 9.81 10.85
C ARG A 373 -25.32 10.75 9.66
N LYS A 374 -25.00 12.01 9.96
CA LYS A 374 -24.58 13.02 8.97
C LYS A 374 -23.06 13.14 8.86
N MET A 375 -22.35 12.72 9.90
CA MET A 375 -20.88 12.73 10.00
C MET A 375 -20.41 11.44 10.69
N ILE A 376 -19.19 11.03 10.40
CA ILE A 376 -18.52 9.90 11.03
C ILE A 376 -18.15 10.28 12.46
N ALA A 377 -18.40 9.37 13.40
CA ALA A 377 -18.04 9.51 14.80
C ALA A 377 -16.88 8.57 15.18
N VAL A 378 -16.27 8.80 16.34
CA VAL A 378 -15.22 7.93 16.92
C VAL A 378 -15.69 6.48 17.04
N THR A 379 -16.98 6.25 17.32
CA THR A 379 -17.55 4.90 17.39
C THR A 379 -17.49 4.16 16.05
N ASP A 380 -17.64 4.86 14.93
CA ASP A 380 -17.60 4.27 13.59
C ASP A 380 -16.18 3.83 13.23
N ILE A 381 -15.18 4.65 13.57
CA ILE A 381 -13.75 4.31 13.43
C ILE A 381 -13.40 3.08 14.26
N ASN A 382 -13.81 3.05 15.53
CA ASN A 382 -13.56 1.94 16.43
C ASN A 382 -14.19 0.62 15.94
N MET A 383 -15.42 0.68 15.42
CA MET A 383 -16.09 -0.47 14.82
C MET A 383 -15.38 -0.94 13.54
N ALA A 384 -14.95 -0.01 12.68
CA ALA A 384 -14.21 -0.33 11.44
C ALA A 384 -12.84 -0.96 11.75
N ALA A 385 -12.16 -0.48 12.79
CA ALA A 385 -10.92 -1.05 13.28
C ALA A 385 -11.06 -2.52 13.67
N ALA A 386 -12.08 -2.84 14.47
CA ALA A 386 -12.29 -4.17 15.01
C ALA A 386 -12.54 -5.20 13.89
N GLU A 387 -13.22 -4.81 12.81
CA GLU A 387 -13.46 -5.67 11.64
C GLU A 387 -12.21 -5.89 10.80
N SER A 388 -11.24 -4.96 10.81
CA SER A 388 -9.98 -5.11 10.07
C SER A 388 -9.11 -6.26 10.60
N LEU A 389 -9.37 -6.76 11.82
CA LEU A 389 -8.57 -7.82 12.42
C LEU A 389 -8.66 -9.13 11.63
N THR A 390 -9.83 -9.48 11.13
CA THR A 390 -10.02 -10.70 10.31
C THR A 390 -9.20 -10.64 9.02
N GLU A 391 -9.12 -9.47 8.39
CA GLU A 391 -8.27 -9.29 7.22
C GLU A 391 -6.78 -9.37 7.59
N LYS A 392 -6.37 -8.79 8.73
CA LYS A 392 -4.98 -8.89 9.21
C LYS A 392 -4.56 -10.33 9.51
N GLU A 393 -5.44 -11.15 10.05
CA GLU A 393 -5.16 -12.57 10.31
C GLU A 393 -4.90 -13.36 9.03
N SER A 394 -5.51 -12.99 7.91
CA SER A 394 -5.22 -13.62 6.61
C SER A 394 -3.76 -13.41 6.17
N TYR A 395 -3.17 -12.27 6.53
CA TYR A 395 -1.80 -11.91 6.15
C TYR A 395 -0.73 -12.78 6.83
N ILE A 396 -1.05 -13.39 7.98
CA ILE A 396 -0.15 -14.34 8.63
C ILE A 396 0.07 -15.56 7.72
N ASN A 397 -0.98 -16.03 7.04
CA ASN A 397 -0.86 -17.14 6.10
C ASN A 397 -0.12 -16.72 4.83
N ASP A 398 -0.34 -15.48 4.39
CA ASP A 398 0.25 -14.94 3.17
C ASP A 398 1.76 -14.75 3.26
N ASP A 399 2.24 -14.11 4.34
CA ASP A 399 3.63 -13.62 4.43
C ASP A 399 4.50 -14.49 5.34
N ALA A 400 3.87 -15.34 6.16
CA ALA A 400 4.53 -16.05 7.24
C ALA A 400 4.09 -17.52 7.37
N ALA A 401 3.73 -18.17 6.25
CA ALA A 401 3.17 -19.51 6.24
C ALA A 401 3.96 -20.52 7.12
N ALA A 402 5.29 -20.56 6.97
CA ALA A 402 6.17 -21.45 7.70
C ALA A 402 6.20 -21.20 9.22
N GLU A 403 6.01 -19.95 9.66
CA GLU A 403 6.13 -19.52 11.06
C GLU A 403 4.76 -19.15 11.66
N SER A 404 3.68 -19.47 10.96
CA SER A 404 2.32 -18.98 11.24
C SER A 404 1.81 -19.42 12.62
N SER A 405 2.14 -20.63 13.06
CA SER A 405 1.78 -21.16 14.38
C SER A 405 2.46 -20.39 15.52
N GLN A 406 3.76 -20.14 15.40
CA GLN A 406 4.57 -19.42 16.39
C GLN A 406 4.15 -17.95 16.47
N ILE A 407 3.90 -17.31 15.32
CA ILE A 407 3.42 -15.93 15.25
C ILE A 407 2.03 -15.80 15.90
N ARG A 408 1.10 -16.71 15.63
CA ARG A 408 -0.23 -16.72 16.27
C ARG A 408 -0.13 -16.91 17.79
N ALA A 409 0.69 -17.86 18.23
CA ALA A 409 0.92 -18.09 19.66
C ALA A 409 1.49 -16.84 20.35
N ALA A 410 2.43 -16.14 19.71
CA ALA A 410 2.98 -14.89 20.23
C ALA A 410 1.93 -13.77 20.29
N ILE A 411 1.12 -13.61 19.22
CA ILE A 411 0.02 -12.62 19.22
C ILE A 411 -0.94 -12.89 20.37
N ASP A 412 -1.38 -14.14 20.55
CA ASP A 412 -2.34 -14.50 21.59
C ASP A 412 -1.76 -14.29 22.99
N ASP A 413 -0.50 -14.67 23.24
CA ASP A 413 0.12 -14.48 24.54
C ASP A 413 0.34 -12.99 24.87
N ILE A 414 0.84 -12.20 23.91
CA ILE A 414 1.03 -10.75 24.08
C ILE A 414 -0.32 -10.06 24.33
N LYS A 415 -1.37 -10.48 23.62
CA LYS A 415 -2.74 -10.03 23.86
C LYS A 415 -3.17 -10.38 25.28
N GLN A 416 -2.98 -11.61 25.77
CA GLN A 416 -3.30 -11.96 27.15
C GLN A 416 -2.53 -11.10 28.16
N PHE A 417 -1.24 -10.87 27.93
CA PHE A 417 -0.41 -10.02 28.78
C PHE A 417 -0.96 -8.60 28.86
N CYS A 418 -1.23 -7.95 27.72
CA CYS A 418 -1.75 -6.58 27.69
C CYS A 418 -3.15 -6.48 28.31
N LEU A 419 -4.04 -7.42 27.98
CA LEU A 419 -5.45 -7.33 28.38
C LEU A 419 -5.70 -7.74 29.84
N LYS A 420 -4.92 -8.69 30.38
CA LYS A 420 -5.17 -9.31 31.71
C LYS A 420 -4.07 -9.00 32.74
N THR A 421 -2.80 -9.04 32.34
CA THR A 421 -1.66 -8.90 33.26
C THR A 421 -1.29 -7.43 33.47
N SER A 422 -0.79 -6.77 32.42
CA SER A 422 -0.37 -5.37 32.46
C SER A 422 -1.56 -4.40 32.52
N ARG A 423 -2.70 -4.78 31.92
CA ARG A 423 -3.89 -3.92 31.77
C ARG A 423 -3.56 -2.59 31.09
N CYS A 424 -2.52 -2.60 30.25
CA CYS A 424 -2.05 -1.49 29.44
C CYS A 424 -1.87 -2.01 28.01
N ASN A 425 -2.16 -1.17 27.02
CA ASN A 425 -1.94 -1.50 25.61
C ASN A 425 -0.48 -1.29 25.16
N ALA A 426 0.41 -0.79 26.03
CA ALA A 426 1.82 -0.57 25.72
C ALA A 426 2.72 -1.29 26.74
N PHE A 427 3.87 -1.76 26.28
CA PHE A 427 4.79 -2.59 27.05
C PHE A 427 6.23 -2.49 26.51
N LEU A 428 7.20 -3.02 27.27
CA LEU A 428 8.61 -3.08 26.90
C LEU A 428 9.01 -4.51 26.55
N VAL A 429 9.83 -4.66 25.51
CA VAL A 429 10.44 -5.93 25.09
C VAL A 429 11.95 -5.78 25.12
N HIS A 430 12.66 -6.71 25.75
CA HIS A 430 14.13 -6.70 25.76
C HIS A 430 14.68 -6.88 24.34
N ILE A 431 15.69 -6.11 23.95
CA ILE A 431 16.29 -6.20 22.62
C ILE A 431 17.43 -7.21 22.66
N ASP A 432 17.21 -8.39 22.07
CA ASP A 432 18.24 -9.39 21.82
C ASP A 432 18.12 -9.94 20.39
N ALA A 433 18.98 -9.45 19.49
CA ALA A 433 18.96 -9.85 18.08
C ALA A 433 19.38 -11.33 17.87
N ASN A 434 20.04 -11.94 18.86
CA ASN A 434 20.46 -13.34 18.77
C ASN A 434 19.37 -14.30 19.26
N ASP A 435 18.33 -13.82 19.96
CA ASP A 435 17.22 -14.65 20.42
C ASP A 435 16.16 -14.80 19.31
N PRO A 436 15.90 -16.02 18.81
CA PRO A 436 14.88 -16.26 17.79
C PRO A 436 13.47 -15.80 18.20
N ARG A 437 13.13 -15.80 19.50
CA ARG A 437 11.84 -15.34 20.02
C ARG A 437 11.67 -13.82 19.86
N TYR A 438 12.74 -13.05 20.01
CA TYR A 438 12.70 -11.61 19.73
C TYR A 438 12.40 -11.36 18.25
N ASN A 439 12.98 -12.15 17.34
CA ASN A 439 12.68 -12.08 15.91
C ASN A 439 11.21 -12.41 15.59
N ILE A 440 10.57 -13.31 16.34
CA ILE A 440 9.11 -13.53 16.23
C ILE A 440 8.35 -12.25 16.61
N ILE A 441 8.72 -11.55 17.68
CA ILE A 441 8.08 -10.28 18.06
C ILE A 441 8.25 -9.22 16.96
N LYS A 442 9.43 -9.14 16.33
CA LYS A 442 9.66 -8.25 15.19
C LYS A 442 8.74 -8.58 14.01
N LYS A 443 8.57 -9.87 13.68
CA LYS A 443 7.61 -10.32 12.64
C LYS A 443 6.16 -9.97 12.99
N VAL A 444 5.77 -10.12 14.25
CA VAL A 444 4.44 -9.69 14.73
C VAL A 444 4.26 -8.17 14.55
N SER A 445 5.30 -7.37 14.76
CA SER A 445 5.27 -5.93 14.50
C SER A 445 5.18 -5.61 13.00
N ASP A 446 5.93 -6.33 12.16
CA ASP A 446 5.92 -6.19 10.70
C ASP A 446 4.56 -6.53 10.07
N LEU A 447 3.84 -7.48 10.67
CA LEU A 447 2.46 -7.85 10.33
C LEU A 447 1.41 -6.88 10.90
N ARG A 448 1.85 -5.83 11.60
CA ARG A 448 1.02 -4.75 12.19
C ARG A 448 0.10 -5.20 13.34
N PHE A 449 0.45 -6.25 14.06
CA PHE A 449 -0.22 -6.56 15.33
C PHE A 449 0.40 -5.80 16.52
N LEU A 450 1.63 -5.31 16.33
CA LEU A 450 2.35 -4.46 17.27
C LEU A 450 2.92 -3.23 16.56
N HIS A 451 2.96 -2.12 17.27
CA HIS A 451 3.51 -0.86 16.75
C HIS A 451 4.60 -0.31 17.66
N VAL A 452 5.70 0.11 17.05
CA VAL A 452 6.84 0.68 17.76
C VAL A 452 6.51 2.10 18.21
N LEU A 453 6.53 2.32 19.51
CA LEU A 453 6.46 3.66 20.13
C LEU A 453 7.86 4.26 20.29
N HIS A 454 8.86 3.41 20.59
CA HIS A 454 10.25 3.84 20.72
C HIS A 454 11.21 2.67 20.43
N PRO A 455 12.19 2.83 19.52
CA PRO A 455 13.01 1.72 19.02
C PRO A 455 14.07 1.23 20.02
N GLY A 456 14.44 2.04 21.01
CA GLY A 456 15.42 1.64 22.01
C GLY A 456 15.46 2.58 23.21
N ILE A 457 14.98 2.13 24.36
CA ILE A 457 15.02 2.85 25.63
C ILE A 457 15.73 2.02 26.69
N THR A 458 16.38 2.70 27.63
CA THR A 458 16.99 2.09 28.82
C THR A 458 16.17 2.50 30.05
N PRO A 459 15.35 1.60 30.63
CA PRO A 459 14.53 1.88 31.80
C PRO A 459 15.33 2.05 33.09
N GLU A 460 16.32 1.17 33.32
CA GLU A 460 17.05 1.08 34.57
C GLU A 460 18.56 0.96 34.37
N LYS A 461 19.04 -0.20 33.90
CA LYS A 461 20.47 -0.51 33.82
C LYS A 461 21.10 -0.10 32.50
N ALA A 462 22.22 0.61 32.57
CA ALA A 462 23.04 0.89 31.40
C ALA A 462 23.48 -0.43 30.74
N GLY A 463 23.22 -0.58 29.44
CA GLY A 463 23.52 -1.78 28.66
C GLY A 463 22.29 -2.62 28.29
N GLU A 464 21.23 -2.59 29.08
CA GLU A 464 19.96 -3.26 28.76
C GLU A 464 19.05 -2.30 27.97
N LYS A 465 18.83 -2.62 26.69
CA LYS A 465 17.94 -1.84 25.81
C LYS A 465 16.62 -2.59 25.63
N TYR A 466 15.55 -1.82 25.62
CA TYR A 466 14.20 -2.29 25.40
C TYR A 466 13.56 -1.55 24.24
N GLU A 467 12.75 -2.24 23.46
CA GLU A 467 11.84 -1.63 22.49
C GLU A 467 10.50 -1.38 23.18
N ALA A 468 9.95 -0.17 23.02
CA ALA A 468 8.61 0.13 23.52
C ALA A 468 7.59 -0.14 22.40
N LEU A 469 6.67 -1.06 22.67
CA LEU A 469 5.66 -1.53 21.72
C LEU A 469 4.26 -1.22 22.23
N MET A 470 3.34 -1.10 21.29
CA MET A 470 1.91 -0.96 21.54
C MET A 470 1.14 -2.04 20.81
N LEU A 471 0.20 -2.67 21.50
CA LEU A 471 -0.76 -3.61 20.93
C LEU A 471 -1.73 -2.89 19.99
N ASP A 472 -1.95 -3.48 18.82
CA ASP A 472 -2.87 -2.95 17.81
C ASP A 472 -4.27 -2.70 18.39
N TYR A 473 -4.85 -1.54 18.06
CA TYR A 473 -6.13 -1.10 18.60
C TYR A 473 -7.28 -2.06 18.25
N ALA A 474 -7.22 -2.76 17.11
CA ALA A 474 -8.28 -3.68 16.68
C ALA A 474 -8.57 -4.78 17.71
N PHE A 475 -7.60 -5.14 18.57
CA PHE A 475 -7.79 -6.13 19.62
C PHE A 475 -8.69 -5.69 20.78
N TYR A 476 -8.91 -4.38 20.99
CA TYR A 476 -9.63 -3.87 22.17
C TYR A 476 -10.62 -2.71 21.90
N THR A 477 -10.76 -2.24 20.66
CA THR A 477 -11.66 -1.12 20.31
C THR A 477 -13.06 -1.47 19.80
N GLY A 478 -13.54 -2.71 19.94
CA GLY A 478 -14.88 -3.10 19.47
C GLY A 478 -16.07 -2.51 20.27
N PHE A 479 -17.29 -2.99 19.96
CA PHE A 479 -18.56 -2.57 20.61
C PHE A 479 -18.53 -2.60 22.15
N ARG A 480 -17.71 -3.50 22.71
CA ARG A 480 -17.37 -3.51 24.13
C ARG A 480 -15.89 -3.18 24.21
N LYS A 481 -15.55 -1.89 24.37
CA LYS A 481 -14.23 -1.47 24.82
C LYS A 481 -13.90 -2.37 26.01
N ALA A 482 -12.83 -3.17 25.95
CA ALA A 482 -12.45 -4.00 27.09
C ALA A 482 -12.21 -3.04 28.26
N PRO A 483 -13.10 -2.96 29.28
CA PRO A 483 -13.06 -1.86 30.25
C PRO A 483 -11.78 -1.90 31.09
N SER A 484 -11.05 -3.02 31.04
CA SER A 484 -9.88 -3.32 31.83
C SER A 484 -8.57 -2.78 31.27
N VAL A 485 -8.51 -2.25 30.04
CA VAL A 485 -7.24 -1.84 29.42
C VAL A 485 -7.10 -0.34 29.32
N LYS A 486 -6.07 0.19 29.99
CA LYS A 486 -5.66 1.58 29.89
C LYS A 486 -4.95 1.82 28.56
N GLU A 487 -5.47 2.76 27.78
CA GLU A 487 -4.76 3.30 26.61
C GLU A 487 -3.58 4.15 27.11
N PHE A 488 -2.36 3.85 26.66
CA PHE A 488 -1.14 4.52 27.09
C PHE A 488 -1.16 6.04 26.81
N LYS A 489 -1.71 6.43 25.65
CA LYS A 489 -1.99 7.83 25.29
C LYS A 489 -3.38 7.92 24.65
N SER A 490 -4.10 9.00 24.96
CA SER A 490 -5.41 9.33 24.38
C SER A 490 -5.31 10.30 23.19
N GLN A 491 -4.17 10.99 23.04
CA GLN A 491 -3.89 11.95 21.97
C GLN A 491 -2.55 11.62 21.29
N PRO A 492 -2.38 11.92 19.99
CA PRO A 492 -1.19 11.60 19.19
C PRO A 492 -0.01 12.53 19.54
N GLU A 493 0.39 12.50 20.80
CA GLU A 493 1.55 13.22 21.31
C GLU A 493 2.73 12.26 21.46
N GLN A 494 3.94 12.81 21.30
CA GLN A 494 5.15 12.03 21.47
C GLN A 494 5.28 11.55 22.92
N PRO A 495 5.47 10.25 23.18
CA PRO A 495 5.69 9.74 24.53
C PRO A 495 6.96 10.32 25.15
N LEU A 496 6.88 10.73 26.42
CA LEU A 496 8.07 11.12 27.17
C LEU A 496 8.85 9.88 27.57
N ALA A 497 10.19 9.96 27.54
CA ALA A 497 11.04 8.85 27.97
C ALA A 497 10.67 8.36 29.39
N LYS A 498 10.34 9.27 30.32
CA LYS A 498 9.91 8.92 31.68
C LYS A 498 8.65 8.04 31.71
N GLU A 499 7.69 8.29 30.83
CA GLU A 499 6.45 7.51 30.72
C GLU A 499 6.74 6.12 30.17
N LEU A 500 7.58 6.03 29.12
CA LEU A 500 7.96 4.76 28.51
C LEU A 500 8.72 3.84 29.47
N ARG A 501 9.57 4.40 30.35
CA ARG A 501 10.31 3.60 31.35
C ARG A 501 9.43 2.96 32.41
N GLN A 502 8.20 3.44 32.58
CA GLN A 502 7.24 2.93 33.57
C GLN A 502 6.35 1.80 33.01
N LEU A 503 6.48 1.48 31.72
CA LEU A 503 5.73 0.40 31.10
C LEU A 503 6.18 -0.96 31.62
N ASP A 504 5.23 -1.89 31.74
CA ASP A 504 5.52 -3.26 32.13
C ASP A 504 6.39 -3.95 31.07
N ARG A 505 7.28 -4.81 31.53
CA ARG A 505 8.15 -5.62 30.65
C ARG A 505 7.44 -6.91 30.29
N TYR A 506 7.42 -7.24 29.02
CA TYR A 506 6.96 -8.52 28.50
C TYR A 506 8.15 -9.50 28.45
N PRO A 507 8.23 -10.50 29.35
CA PRO A 507 9.36 -11.42 29.45
C PRO A 507 9.22 -12.58 28.46
N TYR A 508 9.43 -12.29 27.17
CA TYR A 508 9.18 -13.24 26.09
C TYR A 508 9.97 -14.55 26.21
N GLU A 509 11.12 -14.53 26.88
CA GLU A 509 12.00 -15.68 27.11
C GLU A 509 11.32 -16.78 27.92
N SER A 510 10.42 -16.39 28.83
CA SER A 510 9.64 -17.33 29.68
C SER A 510 8.22 -17.57 29.20
N ARG A 511 7.77 -16.83 28.18
CA ARG A 511 6.38 -16.84 27.72
C ARG A 511 6.21 -17.45 26.33
N LEU A 512 7.21 -17.29 25.46
CA LEU A 512 7.20 -17.83 24.11
C LEU A 512 8.05 -19.10 24.06
N PRO A 513 7.57 -20.16 23.36
CA PRO A 513 8.39 -21.32 23.10
C PRO A 513 9.59 -20.93 22.23
N GLU A 514 10.72 -21.63 22.39
CA GLU A 514 11.79 -21.52 21.41
C GLU A 514 11.29 -22.02 20.05
N PRO A 515 11.52 -21.26 18.95
CA PRO A 515 11.18 -21.72 17.61
C PRO A 515 11.91 -23.03 17.31
N THR A 516 11.17 -24.02 16.81
CA THR A 516 11.70 -25.31 16.31
C THR A 516 12.44 -25.15 15.00
#